data_AF-C3KKR2-F1
#
_entry.id   AF-C3KKR2-F1
#
_cell.length_a   1.000
_cell.length_b   1.000
_cell.length_c   1.000
_cell.angle_alpha   90.00
_cell.angle_beta   90.00
_cell.angle_gamma   90.00
#
_symmetry.space_group_name_H-M   'P 1'
#
loop_
_entity.id
_entity.type
_entity.pdbx_description
1 polymer ?
#
loop_
_entity_poly.entity_id
_entity_poly.type
_entity_poly.pdbx_seq_one_letter_code
_entity_poly.pdbx_strand_id
1 'polypeptide(L)' 'MRKFTVIATKVFEADTAEEAALFMYQELTNGPAPLHYLVTDEARIANSLTLDREKADEFASIDHTADPGNW' A
#
# COMPACT_ATOMS: atom_id res chain seq x y z
N MET A 1 -18.05 9.96 0.77
CA MET A 1 -16.71 9.35 0.89
C MET A 1 -16.89 7.85 1.01
N ARG A 2 -16.15 7.06 0.21
CA ARG A 2 -16.16 5.59 0.29
C ARG A 2 -14.98 5.12 1.13
N LYS A 3 -15.12 4.00 1.83
CA LYS A 3 -14.04 3.44 2.64
C LYS A 3 -13.35 2.31 1.90
N PHE A 4 -12.02 2.27 2.01
CA PHE A 4 -11.22 1.20 1.45
C PHE A 4 -10.26 0.68 2.51
N THR A 5 -10.09 -0.63 2.58
CA THR A 5 -8.99 -1.26 3.31
C THR A 5 -7.86 -1.49 2.31
N VAL A 6 -6.68 -0.97 2.62
CA VAL A 6 -5.48 -1.07 1.76
C VAL A 6 -4.42 -1.85 2.51
N ILE A 7 -3.94 -2.94 1.91
CA ILE A 7 -2.91 -3.81 2.49
C ILE A 7 -1.74 -3.86 1.50
N ALA A 8 -0.53 -3.52 1.95
CA ALA A 8 0.67 -3.72 1.16
C ALA A 8 0.99 -5.22 1.09
N THR A 9 1.23 -5.74 -0.12
CA THR A 9 1.44 -7.17 -0.33
C THR A 9 2.87 -7.47 -0.78
N LYS A 10 3.51 -8.41 -0.08
CA LYS A 10 4.81 -8.96 -0.48
C LYS A 10 4.96 -10.39 0.00
N VAL A 11 5.73 -11.17 -0.75
CA VAL A 11 6.06 -12.55 -0.42
C VAL A 11 7.45 -12.59 0.20
N PHE A 12 7.56 -13.20 1.37
CA PHE A 12 8.81 -13.47 2.05
C PHE A 12 8.91 -14.97 2.31
N GLU A 13 10.12 -15.51 2.19
CA GLU A 13 10.46 -16.82 2.73
C GLU A 13 10.86 -16.62 4.19
N ALA A 14 10.09 -17.20 5.12
CA ALA A 14 10.30 -17.06 6.56
C ALA A 14 9.84 -18.34 7.27
N ASP A 15 10.45 -18.64 8.42
CA ASP A 15 10.10 -19.82 9.20
C ASP A 15 8.76 -19.64 9.93
N THR A 16 8.37 -18.39 10.23
CA THR A 16 7.12 -18.08 10.92
C THR A 16 6.42 -16.84 10.36
N ALA A 17 5.12 -16.70 10.65
CA ALA A 17 4.34 -15.52 10.28
C ALA A 17 4.83 -14.23 10.96
N GLU A 18 5.33 -14.32 12.20
CA GLU A 18 5.91 -13.19 12.91
C GLU A 18 7.20 -12.72 12.22
N GLU A 19 8.06 -13.65 11.84
CA GLU A 19 9.29 -13.32 11.10
C GLU A 19 8.99 -12.69 9.74
N ALA A 20 8.00 -13.20 8.99
CA ALA A 20 7.53 -12.56 7.76
C ALA A 20 7.03 -11.11 8.00
N ALA A 21 6.33 -10.86 9.11
CA ALA A 21 5.89 -9.52 9.48
C ALA A 21 7.06 -8.60 9.86
N LEU A 22 8.09 -9.13 10.53
CA LEU A 22 9.32 -8.40 10.83
C LEU A 22 10.10 -8.05 9.55
N PHE A 23 10.15 -8.94 8.55
CA PHE A 23 10.72 -8.62 7.25
C PHE A 23 9.94 -7.51 6.54
N MET A 24 8.61 -7.57 6.56
CA MET A 24 7.78 -6.49 6.01
C MET A 24 8.05 -5.16 6.73
N TYR A 25 8.14 -5.17 8.06
CA TYR A 25 8.47 -3.97 8.83
C TYR A 25 9.85 -3.40 8.46
N GLN A 26 10.87 -4.26 8.36
CA GLN A 26 12.22 -3.87 7.93
C GLN A 26 12.21 -3.23 6.54
N GLU A 27 11.46 -3.81 5.60
CA GLU A 27 11.32 -3.28 4.25
C GLU A 27 10.63 -1.92 4.23
N LEU A 28 9.52 -1.75 4.94
CA LEU A 28 8.84 -0.46 5.01
C LEU A 28 9.69 0.63 5.67
N THR A 29 10.61 0.24 6.55
CA THR A 29 11.49 1.17 7.26
C THR A 29 12.68 1.62 6.42
N ASN A 30 13.26 0.70 5.64
CA ASN A 30 14.57 0.93 4.98
C ASN A 30 14.49 0.90 3.45
N GLY A 31 13.43 0.32 2.89
CA GLY A 31 13.21 0.18 1.47
C GLY A 31 12.38 1.31 0.88
N PRO A 32 12.26 1.36 -0.45
CA PRO A 32 11.31 2.25 -1.10
C PRO A 32 9.88 1.85 -0.73
N ALA A 33 8.94 2.81 -0.79
CA ALA A 33 7.53 2.54 -0.53
C ALA A 33 7.01 1.37 -1.40
N PRO A 34 6.11 0.51 -0.89
CA PRO A 34 5.56 -0.59 -1.67
C PRO A 34 4.76 -0.06 -2.87
N LEU A 35 4.71 -0.84 -3.95
CA LEU A 35 3.89 -0.52 -5.13
C LEU A 35 2.73 -1.50 -5.33
N HIS A 36 2.78 -2.65 -4.67
CA HIS A 36 1.75 -3.69 -4.78
C HIS A 36 0.84 -3.64 -3.56
N TYR A 37 -0.45 -3.48 -3.82
CA TYR A 37 -1.47 -3.36 -2.79
C TYR A 37 -2.67 -4.23 -3.10
N LEU A 38 -3.26 -4.82 -2.07
CA LEU A 38 -4.60 -5.36 -2.12
C LEU A 38 -5.56 -4.30 -1.58
N VAL A 39 -6.51 -3.86 -2.41
CA VAL A 39 -7.51 -2.86 -2.05
C VAL A 39 -8.87 -3.51 -1.99
N THR A 40 -9.49 -3.45 -0.82
CA THR A 40 -10.82 -4.02 -0.55
C THR A 40 -11.81 -2.89 -0.29
N ASP A 41 -12.91 -2.86 -1.04
CA ASP A 41 -13.98 -1.86 -0.87
C ASP A 41 -15.03 -2.31 0.17
N GLU A 42 -16.05 -1.47 0.39
CA GLU A 42 -17.13 -1.72 1.36
C GLU A 42 -17.99 -2.95 1.01
N ALA A 43 -18.07 -3.33 -0.27
CA ALA A 43 -18.70 -4.57 -0.72
C ALA A 43 -17.80 -5.81 -0.55
N ARG A 44 -16.62 -5.64 0.06
CA ARG A 44 -15.59 -6.68 0.27
C ARG A 44 -15.03 -7.26 -1.03
N ILE A 45 -15.05 -6.51 -2.13
CA ILE A 45 -14.41 -6.90 -3.38
C ILE A 45 -12.94 -6.45 -3.30
N ALA A 46 -12.04 -7.43 -3.33
CA ALA A 46 -10.61 -7.18 -3.25
C ALA A 46 -9.99 -7.12 -4.65
N ASN A 47 -9.20 -6.10 -4.93
CA ASN A 47 -8.49 -5.89 -6.18
C ASN A 47 -7.00 -5.71 -5.90
N SER A 48 -6.16 -6.47 -6.61
CA SER A 48 -4.70 -6.26 -6.58
C SER A 48 -4.35 -5.12 -7.52
N LEU A 49 -3.70 -4.09 -6.98
CA LEU A 49 -3.22 -2.94 -7.72
C LEU A 49 -1.69 -2.91 -7.67
N THR A 50 -1.10 -2.53 -8.80
CA THR A 50 0.32 -2.19 -8.90
C THR A 50 0.40 -0.74 -9.30
N LEU A 51 1.00 0.09 -8.45
CA LEU A 51 1.20 1.51 -8.73
C LEU A 51 2.40 1.71 -9.65
N ASP A 52 2.31 2.75 -10.46
CA ASP A 52 3.47 3.31 -11.13
C ASP A 52 4.28 4.14 -10.12
N ARG A 53 5.60 3.91 -10.07
CA ARG A 53 6.48 4.54 -9.08
C ARG A 53 6.46 6.07 -9.22
N GLU A 54 6.64 6.58 -10.45
CA GLU A 54 6.74 8.01 -10.71
C GLU A 54 5.45 8.73 -10.33
N LYS A 55 4.29 8.18 -10.72
CA LYS A 55 2.98 8.73 -10.33
C LYS A 55 2.73 8.66 -8.82
N ALA A 56 3.16 7.59 -8.16
CA ALA A 56 3.02 7.44 -6.72
C ALA A 56 3.90 8.44 -5.96
N ASP A 57 5.14 8.66 -6.40
CA ASP A 57 6.06 9.64 -5.81
C ASP A 57 5.57 11.08 -6.05
N GLU A 58 5.04 11.39 -7.24
CA GLU A 58 4.39 12.68 -7.53
C GLU A 58 3.22 12.94 -6.58
N PHE A 59 2.34 11.95 -6.41
CA PHE A 59 1.22 12.03 -5.46
C PHE A 59 1.72 12.17 -4.01
N ALA A 60 2.77 11.46 -3.61
CA ALA A 60 3.32 11.56 -2.25
C ALA A 60 3.99 12.92 -1.95
N SER A 61 4.45 13.63 -2.98
CA SER A 61 5.10 14.94 -2.84
C SER A 61 4.14 16.11 -2.65
N ILE A 62 2.83 15.91 -2.82
CA ILE A 62 1.80 16.96 -2.77
C ILE A 62 0.93 16.73 -1.52
N ASP A 63 0.55 17.82 -0.83
CA ASP A 63 -0.42 17.74 0.25
C ASP A 63 -1.85 17.60 -0.30
N HIS A 64 -2.32 16.37 -0.39
CA HIS A 64 -3.67 16.05 -0.87
C HIS A 64 -4.76 16.12 0.22
N THR A 65 -4.43 16.54 1.45
CA THR A 65 -5.38 16.55 2.57
C THR A 65 -6.35 17.73 2.54
N ALA A 66 -6.06 18.73 1.70
CA ALA A 66 -6.84 19.96 1.58
C ALA A 66 -8.05 19.90 0.63
N ASP A 67 -8.13 18.93 -0.30
CA ASP A 67 -9.27 18.85 -1.25
C ASP A 67 -9.57 17.41 -1.72
N PRO A 68 -10.48 16.68 -1.04
CA PRO A 68 -10.82 15.30 -1.40
C PRO A 68 -11.75 15.17 -2.62
N GLY A 69 -12.09 16.27 -3.31
CA GLY A 69 -13.15 16.34 -4.30
C GLY A 69 -12.73 16.49 -5.76
N ASN A 70 -11.42 16.65 -6.04
CA ASN A 70 -10.96 17.07 -7.37
C ASN A 70 -9.96 16.09 -8.02
N TRP A 71 -10.29 14.79 -7.99
CA TRP A 71 -9.59 13.73 -8.70
C TRP A 71 -10.51 12.53 -8.98
#